data_AF-A0A7X9DIM6-F1
#
_entry.id   AF-A0A7X9DIM6-F1
#
_cell.length_a   1.000
_cell.length_b   1.000
_cell.length_c   1.000
_cell.angle_alpha   90.00
_cell.angle_beta   90.00
_cell.angle_gamma   90.00
#
_symmetry.space_group_name_H-M   'P 1'
#
loop_
_entity.id
_entity.type
_entity.pdbx_description
1 polymer ?
#
loop_
_entity_poly.entity_id
_entity_poly.type
_entity_poly.pdbx_seq_one_letter_code
_entity_poly.pdbx_strand_id
1 'polypeptide(L)' 'MLSQALSLVIHGIDAHLIDVEVDIVKGLPNFTIVGLPDSIIRESKDRIRSAI' A
#
# COMPACT_ATOMS: atom_id res chain seq x y z
N MET A 1 -0.27 -14.51 -4.84
CA MET A 1 1.11 -14.21 -5.29
C MET A 1 1.61 -13.16 -4.33
N LEU A 2 2.55 -13.56 -3.47
CA LEU A 2 3.15 -12.68 -2.50
C LEU A 2 4.28 -11.88 -3.16
N SER A 3 4.28 -10.57 -2.97
CA SER A 3 5.34 -9.66 -3.38
C SER A 3 5.68 -8.76 -2.20
N GLN A 4 6.94 -8.37 -2.07
CA GLN A 4 7.42 -7.45 -1.04
C GLN A 4 8.18 -6.31 -1.70
N ALA A 5 8.06 -5.11 -1.15
CA ALA A 5 8.77 -3.93 -1.63
C ALA A 5 9.30 -3.13 -0.43
N LEU A 6 10.57 -2.72 -0.52
CA LEU A 6 11.18 -1.81 0.44
C LEU A 6 10.60 -0.41 0.26
N SER A 7 10.25 0.26 1.36
CA SER A 7 9.73 1.63 1.35
C SER A 7 10.17 2.39 2.61
N LEU A 8 9.70 3.63 2.74
CA LEU A 8 9.95 4.48 3.90
C LEU A 8 8.70 5.28 4.24
N VAL A 9 8.55 5.59 5.53
CA VAL A 9 7.53 6.52 6.02
C VAL A 9 8.19 7.63 6.83
N ILE A 10 7.61 8.82 6.79
CA ILE A 10 8.06 9.96 7.59
C ILE A 10 7.17 10.05 8.83
N HIS A 11 7.79 10.08 10.01
CA HIS A 11 7.11 10.33 11.27
C HIS A 11 7.76 11.54 11.95
N GLY A 12 7.08 12.69 11.86
CA GLY A 12 7.68 13.96 12.29
C GLY A 12 8.84 14.36 11.37
N ILE A 13 10.07 14.32 11.90
CA ILE A 13 11.31 14.61 11.16
C ILE A 13 12.10 13.34 10.80
N ASP A 14 11.70 12.20 11.34
CA ASP A 14 12.43 10.95 11.19
C ASP A 14 11.87 10.13 10.02
N ALA A 15 12.77 9.49 9.29
CA ALA A 15 12.42 8.51 8.26
C ALA A 15 12.57 7.11 8.83
N HIS A 16 11.52 6.31 8.72
CA HIS A 16 11.51 4.92 9.11
C HIS A 16 11.47 4.04 7.87
N LEU A 17 12.41 3.10 7.78
CA LEU A 17 12.38 2.05 6.78
C LEU A 17 11.21 1.10 7.08
N ILE A 18 10.44 0.75 6.06
CA ILE A 18 9.31 -0.17 6.18
C ILE A 18 9.31 -1.17 5.03
N ASP A 19 8.76 -2.35 5.27
CA ASP A 19 8.49 -3.35 4.24
C ASP A 19 6.99 -3.33 3.92
N VAL A 20 6.68 -3.27 2.63
CA VAL A 20 5.31 -3.33 2.11
C VAL A 20 5.08 -4.70 1.50
N GLU A 21 4.11 -5.43 2.03
CA GLU A 21 3.72 -6.73 1.50
C GLU A 21 2.42 -6.64 0.70
N VAL A 22 2.36 -7.39 -0.40
CA VAL A 22 1.19 -7.48 -1.26
C VAL A 22 0.93 -8.95 -1.55
N ASP A 23 -0.30 -9.41 -1.34
CA ASP A 23 -0.75 -10.71 -1.85
C ASP A 23 -1.90 -10.54 -2.84
N ILE A 24 -1.80 -11.26 -3.95
CA ILE A 24 -2.80 -11.29 -5.02
C ILE A 24 -3.40 -12.68 -5.14
N VAL A 25 -4.70 -12.79 -4.92
CA VAL A 25 -5.47 -14.03 -5.10
C VAL A 25 -6.41 -13.91 -6.30
N LYS A 26 -6.71 -15.05 -6.94
CA LYS A 26 -7.72 -15.10 -8.02
C LYS A 26 -9.11 -15.02 -7.41
N GLY A 27 -10.00 -14.20 -7.97
CA GLY A 27 -11.35 -14.03 -7.46
C GLY A 27 -12.00 -12.75 -7.94
N LEU A 28 -13.01 -12.28 -7.20
CA LEU A 28 -13.64 -10.99 -7.47
C LEU A 28 -12.64 -9.84 -7.22
N PRO A 29 -12.66 -8.78 -8.05
CA PRO A 29 -11.78 -7.63 -7.88
C PRO A 29 -12.03 -6.94 -6.52
N ASN A 30 -11.07 -7.08 -5.62
CA ASN A 30 -11.02 -6.35 -4.36
C ASN A 30 -9.60 -5.82 -4.14
N PHE A 31 -9.50 -4.68 -3.47
CA PHE A 31 -8.23 -4.09 -3.06
C PHE A 31 -8.43 -3.56 -1.64
N THR A 32 -7.69 -4.10 -0.69
CA THR A 32 -7.74 -3.71 0.71
C THR A 32 -6.34 -3.33 1.18
N ILE A 33 -6.24 -2.25 1.96
CA ILE A 33 -4.98 -1.80 2.58
C ILE A 33 -5.16 -1.93 4.09
N VAL A 34 -4.21 -2.60 4.73
CA VAL A 34 -4.16 -2.85 6.18
C VAL A 34 -2.89 -2.23 6.77
N GLY A 35 -2.72 -2.26 8.09
CA GLY A 35 -1.55 -1.67 8.76
C GLY A 35 -1.72 -0.19 9.16
N LEU A 36 -2.97 0.23 9.41
CA LEU A 36 -3.32 1.61 9.81
C LEU A 36 -2.81 2.69 8.85
N PRO A 37 -3.07 2.57 7.53
CA PRO A 37 -2.65 3.58 6.57
C PRO A 37 -3.38 4.91 6.78
N ASP A 38 -2.67 5.99 6.49
CA ASP A 38 -3.24 7.35 6.44
C ASP A 38 -4.23 7.52 5.26
N SER A 39 -4.84 8.70 5.18
CA SER A 39 -5.80 9.04 4.12
C SER A 39 -5.15 9.09 2.74
N ILE A 40 -3.91 9.58 2.63
CA ILE A 40 -3.20 9.76 1.35
C ILE A 40 -2.96 8.40 0.70
N ILE A 41 -2.56 7.39 1.47
CA ILE A 41 -2.38 6.01 1.04
C ILE A 41 -3.73 5.42 0.61
N ARG A 42 -4.81 5.66 1.38
CA ARG A 42 -6.16 5.17 1.04
C ARG A 42 -6.67 5.74 -0.28
N GLU A 43 -6.50 7.03 -0.52
CA GLU A 43 -6.90 7.70 -1.78
C GLU A 43 -6.03 7.28 -2.97
N SER A 44 -4.77 6.91 -2.73
CA SER A 44 -3.86 6.45 -3.78
C SER A 44 -4.38 5.20 -4.50
N LYS A 45 -5.13 4.34 -3.81
CA LYS A 45 -5.77 3.16 -4.40
C LYS A 45 -6.63 3.52 -5.61
N ASP A 46 -7.47 4.55 -5.49
CA ASP A 46 -8.40 4.94 -6.55
C ASP A 46 -7.63 5.55 -7.72
N ARG A 47 -6.59 6.36 -7.44
CA ARG A 47 -5.70 6.90 -8.49
C ARG A 47 -4.99 5.80 -9.29
N ILE A 48 -4.43 4.80 -8.61
CA ILE A 48 -3.74 3.69 -9.28
C ILE A 48 -4.73 2.87 -10.10
N ARG A 49 -5.92 2.60 -9.57
CA ARG A 49 -6.95 1.85 -10.30
C ARG A 49 -7.43 2.55 -11.57
N SER A 50 -7.40 3.88 -11.61
CA SER A 50 -7.73 4.64 -12.83
C SER A 50 -6.58 4.70 -13.84
N ALA A 51 -5.35 4.43 -13.42
CA ALA A 51 -4.15 4.56 -14.27
C ALA A 51 -3.73 3.25 -14.97
N ILE A 52 -4.26 2.11 -14.53
CA ILE A 52 -3.94 0.75 -15.03
C ILE A 52 -5.19 0.14 -15.64
#